data_AF-A0A2A4YC82-F1
#
_entry.id   AF-A0A2A4YC82-F1
#
_cell.length_a   1.000
_cell.length_b   1.000
_cell.length_c   1.000
_cell.angle_alpha   90.00
_cell.angle_beta   90.00
_cell.angle_gamma   90.00
#
_symmetry.space_group_name_H-M   'P 1'
#
loop_
_entity.id
_entity.type
_entity.pdbx_description
1 polymer ?
#
loop_
_entity_poly.entity_id
_entity_poly.type
_entity_poly.pdbx_seq_one_letter_code
_entity_poly.pdbx_strand_id
1 'polypeptide(L)'
;MKREHWKSRIGFIWAAVGSAVGLGSIWRFPYVVGNNGGAAFILVYLVCLIFVGFPVLLSELLIGRTTQKSPAGAFSEIGRTKTWKAFGVITICTGFIVSSFYGVIAGTTFGYLIEGILGKLTNFSSAKETLAFYDQSSASPLWMMLFYTGFVLISVWILITGVRKGIEAGNKVMMPLLFFVLLFLVFFGITLPGSGKGLKFLFNPNFRELTATSVIIALGQAFFATSLGQGTMVTYGSYLKKSESLPSVCVPISVFSTIVSLLAGMAIFSIVFSVGVKPDAGASLMFQTLPLIFSKMTGGYVMALLFFLLLFLAGITSQISALEPVIAYLMDEWKWKRHHAVVLAASLSYLLGIPCALSFGLLKNFTIFHMSIFEFMEFSCVNILIPLGGFVAVVLVGWRLGIGKAFEKIKVGTSNAFSRYPFIGWYIKISIKYIAPILILFILLDLFGVFK
;
A
#
# COMPACT_ATOMS: atom_id res chain seq x y z
N MET A 1 -9.23 -3.74 28.74
CA MET A 1 -7.86 -4.23 28.45
C MET A 1 -6.92 -3.05 28.29
N LYS A 2 -5.67 -3.14 28.78
CA LYS A 2 -4.65 -2.10 28.51
C LYS A 2 -4.27 -2.17 27.02
N ARG A 3 -4.21 -1.03 26.33
CA ARG A 3 -3.81 -0.94 24.92
C ARG A 3 -2.38 -1.46 24.77
N GLU A 4 -2.12 -2.25 23.73
CA GLU A 4 -0.77 -2.66 23.39
C GLU A 4 0.05 -1.49 22.84
N HIS A 5 1.36 -1.52 23.05
CA HIS A 5 2.30 -0.58 22.46
C HIS A 5 3.38 -1.35 21.72
N TRP A 6 4.01 -0.73 20.71
CA TRP A 6 5.19 -1.30 20.08
C TRP A 6 6.29 -1.60 21.11
N LYS A 7 7.00 -2.72 20.94
CA LYS A 7 8.14 -3.11 21.79
C LYS A 7 9.35 -2.22 21.49
N SER A 8 9.59 -1.84 20.23
CA SER A 8 10.67 -0.93 19.85
C SER A 8 10.30 0.01 18.72
N ARG A 9 11.02 1.14 18.62
CA ARG A 9 10.89 2.11 17.52
C ARG A 9 11.13 1.45 16.16
N ILE A 10 12.18 0.64 16.04
CA ILE A 10 12.49 -0.10 14.80
C ILE A 10 11.36 -1.07 14.43
N GLY A 11 10.70 -1.68 15.43
CA GLY A 11 9.55 -2.54 15.20
C GLY A 11 8.36 -1.80 14.61
N PHE A 12 8.06 -0.59 15.12
CA PHE A 12 7.08 0.30 14.52
C PHE A 12 7.46 0.68 13.08
N ILE A 13 8.71 1.10 12.85
CA ILE A 13 9.17 1.50 11.51
C ILE A 13 8.99 0.34 10.53
N TRP A 14 9.42 -0.89 10.87
CA TRP A 14 9.22 -2.04 9.99
C TRP A 14 7.76 -2.36 9.75
N ALA A 15 6.89 -2.28 10.77
CA ALA A 15 5.46 -2.49 10.59
C ALA A 15 4.83 -1.44 9.67
N ALA A 16 5.18 -0.17 9.84
CA ALA A 16 4.67 0.92 9.02
C ALA A 16 5.25 0.87 7.59
N VAL A 17 6.53 0.53 7.42
CA VAL A 17 7.12 0.28 6.09
C VAL A 17 6.43 -0.91 5.44
N GLY A 18 6.20 -2.02 6.15
CA GLY A 18 5.49 -3.18 5.58
C GLY A 18 4.02 -2.95 5.28
N SER A 19 3.41 -1.96 5.92
CA SER A 19 2.09 -1.45 5.52
C SER A 19 2.15 -0.62 4.25
N ALA A 20 3.16 0.25 4.11
CA ALA A 20 3.33 1.10 2.92
C ALA A 20 3.86 0.32 1.70
N VAL A 21 4.69 -0.71 1.94
CA VAL A 21 5.29 -1.59 0.94
C VAL A 21 4.39 -2.79 0.74
N GLY A 22 3.55 -2.70 -0.29
CA GLY A 22 2.65 -3.78 -0.71
C GLY A 22 2.77 -4.12 -2.18
N LEU A 23 1.76 -4.82 -2.70
CA LEU A 23 1.59 -5.05 -4.13
C LEU A 23 1.56 -3.74 -4.92
N GLY A 24 1.11 -2.64 -4.30
CA GLY A 24 1.16 -1.30 -4.88
C GLY A 24 2.55 -0.77 -5.18
N SER A 25 3.52 -1.04 -4.30
CA SER A 25 4.90 -0.57 -4.46
C SER A 25 5.68 -1.45 -5.44
N ILE A 26 5.35 -2.74 -5.51
CA ILE A 26 6.12 -3.71 -6.29
C ILE A 26 5.57 -3.87 -7.71
N TRP A 27 4.25 -3.84 -7.86
CA TRP A 27 3.59 -4.06 -9.15
C TRP A 27 2.94 -2.78 -9.71
N ARG A 28 2.08 -2.10 -8.94
CA ARG A 28 1.36 -0.92 -9.44
C ARG A 28 2.34 0.20 -9.80
N PHE A 29 3.36 0.44 -8.98
CA PHE A 29 4.33 1.51 -9.21
C PHE A 29 5.07 1.35 -10.56
N PRO A 30 5.71 0.20 -10.89
CA PRO A 30 6.32 0.03 -12.21
C PRO A 30 5.32 0.16 -13.36
N TYR A 31 4.08 -0.32 -13.18
CA TYR A 31 3.04 -0.14 -14.19
C TYR A 31 2.71 1.34 -14.46
N VAL A 32 2.45 2.14 -13.43
CA VAL A 32 2.12 3.56 -13.62
C VAL A 32 3.31 4.34 -14.15
N VAL A 33 4.54 4.01 -13.74
CA VAL A 33 5.77 4.59 -14.29
C VAL A 33 5.92 4.26 -15.78
N GLY A 34 5.65 3.01 -16.16
CA GLY A 34 5.69 2.53 -17.54
C GLY A 34 4.77 3.33 -18.47
N ASN A 35 3.57 3.65 -17.99
CA ASN A 35 2.52 4.31 -18.78
C ASN A 35 2.56 5.84 -18.75
N ASN A 36 3.42 6.47 -17.95
CA ASN A 36 3.41 7.92 -17.74
C ASN A 36 4.76 8.61 -17.98
N GLY A 37 5.65 8.00 -18.74
CA GLY A 37 6.90 8.64 -19.15
C GLY A 37 8.08 8.41 -18.20
N GLY A 38 8.09 7.28 -17.49
CA GLY A 38 9.28 6.76 -16.82
C GLY A 38 9.82 7.71 -15.75
N ALA A 39 11.10 8.05 -15.87
CA ALA A 39 11.82 8.89 -14.92
C ALA A 39 11.17 10.26 -14.65
N ALA A 40 10.53 10.89 -15.65
CA ALA A 40 9.87 12.18 -15.45
C ALA A 40 8.66 12.07 -14.51
N PHE A 41 7.88 11.01 -14.64
CA PHE A 41 6.78 10.71 -13.73
C PHE A 41 7.27 10.44 -12.31
N ILE A 42 8.39 9.72 -12.17
CA ILE A 42 8.98 9.46 -10.84
C ILE A 42 9.31 10.76 -10.12
N LEU A 43 9.87 11.76 -10.81
CA LEU A 43 10.15 13.06 -10.22
C LEU A 43 8.87 13.75 -9.71
N VAL A 44 7.80 13.73 -10.51
CA VAL A 44 6.49 14.28 -10.09
C VAL A 44 5.94 13.51 -8.89
N TYR A 45 5.99 12.18 -8.92
CA TYR A 45 5.60 11.33 -7.81
C TYR A 45 6.36 11.66 -6.51
N LEU A 46 7.69 11.88 -6.59
CA LEU A 46 8.49 12.26 -5.43
C LEU A 46 8.08 13.63 -4.88
N VAL A 47 7.77 14.59 -5.74
CA VAL A 47 7.24 15.90 -5.33
C VAL A 47 5.88 15.72 -4.64
N CYS A 48 4.96 14.94 -5.20
CA CYS A 48 3.67 14.62 -4.58
C CYS A 48 3.84 13.92 -3.22
N LEU A 49 4.78 12.98 -3.12
CA LEU A 49 5.08 12.28 -1.88
C LEU A 49 5.59 13.25 -0.81
N ILE A 50 6.48 14.18 -1.17
CA ILE A 50 6.96 15.20 -0.24
C ILE A 50 5.81 16.12 0.17
N PHE A 51 5.12 16.77 -0.77
CA PHE A 51 4.18 17.83 -0.41
C PHE A 51 2.78 17.35 0.03
N VAL A 52 2.45 16.08 -0.17
CA VAL A 52 1.14 15.53 0.18
C VAL A 52 1.25 14.25 1.00
N GLY A 53 1.94 13.23 0.49
CA GLY A 53 2.05 11.93 1.18
C GLY A 53 2.65 12.06 2.59
N PHE A 54 3.79 12.74 2.72
CA PHE A 54 4.49 12.92 4.00
C PHE A 54 3.68 13.76 5.01
N PRO A 55 3.07 14.92 4.65
CA PRO A 55 2.17 15.66 5.52
C PRO A 55 0.96 14.87 6.00
N VAL A 56 0.35 14.07 5.13
CA VAL A 56 -0.79 13.22 5.48
C VAL A 56 -0.33 12.10 6.43
N LEU A 57 0.78 11.41 6.13
CA LEU A 57 1.40 10.41 7.02
C LEU A 57 1.66 10.98 8.42
N LEU A 58 2.30 12.15 8.47
CA LEU A 58 2.59 12.85 9.72
C LEU A 58 1.31 13.21 10.48
N SER A 59 0.26 13.61 9.77
CA SER A 59 -1.04 13.95 10.35
C SER A 59 -1.74 12.73 10.94
N GLU A 60 -1.80 11.61 10.21
CA GLU A 60 -2.39 10.37 10.70
C GLU A 60 -1.66 9.82 11.94
N LEU A 61 -0.33 9.77 11.89
CA LEU A 61 0.47 9.34 13.03
C LEU A 61 0.34 10.29 14.23
N LEU A 62 0.19 11.58 13.99
CA LEU A 62 -0.08 12.56 15.04
C LEU A 62 -1.44 12.34 15.71
N ILE A 63 -2.50 12.12 14.92
CA ILE A 63 -3.85 11.82 15.41
C ILE A 63 -3.81 10.57 16.29
N GLY A 64 -3.22 9.49 15.78
CA GLY A 64 -3.05 8.23 16.50
C GLY A 64 -2.25 8.38 17.78
N ARG A 65 -1.01 8.86 17.70
CA ARG A 65 -0.09 8.98 18.84
C ARG A 65 -0.67 9.87 19.94
N THR A 66 -1.36 10.95 19.58
CA THR A 66 -1.91 11.89 20.55
C THR A 66 -3.04 11.28 21.36
N THR A 67 -3.97 10.60 20.69
CA THR A 67 -5.22 10.10 21.28
C THR A 67 -5.09 8.71 21.87
N GLN A 68 -4.19 7.87 21.33
CA GLN A 68 -4.04 6.45 21.70
C GLN A 68 -5.36 5.67 21.54
N LYS A 69 -6.13 6.01 20.50
CA LYS A 69 -7.43 5.41 20.18
C LYS A 69 -7.47 4.93 18.72
N SER A 70 -8.41 4.04 18.42
CA SER A 70 -8.83 3.68 17.05
C SER A 70 -9.27 4.93 16.26
N PRO A 71 -9.30 4.88 14.92
CA PRO A 71 -9.60 6.07 14.10
C PRO A 71 -10.92 6.76 14.46
N ALA A 72 -12.01 6.02 14.70
CA ALA A 72 -13.29 6.59 15.12
C ALA A 72 -13.17 7.39 16.43
N GLY A 73 -12.55 6.79 17.45
CA GLY A 73 -12.36 7.43 18.75
C GLY A 73 -11.38 8.61 18.68
N ALA A 74 -10.31 8.47 17.89
CA ALA A 74 -9.28 9.48 17.71
C ALA A 74 -9.81 10.74 17.03
N PHE A 75 -10.57 10.57 15.94
CA PHE A 75 -11.18 11.69 15.23
C PHE A 75 -12.25 12.35 16.09
N SER A 76 -13.05 11.57 16.83
CA SER A 76 -14.04 12.10 17.77
C SER A 76 -13.41 12.95 18.89
N GLU A 77 -12.26 12.54 19.43
CA GLU A 77 -11.58 13.25 20.53
C GLU A 77 -11.03 14.60 20.08
N ILE A 78 -10.34 14.65 18.92
CA ILE A 78 -9.77 15.88 18.39
C ILE A 78 -10.88 16.78 17.82
N GLY A 79 -11.80 16.18 17.09
CA GLY A 79 -12.86 16.88 16.37
C GLY A 79 -14.00 17.39 17.26
N ARG A 80 -14.25 16.74 18.40
CA ARG A 80 -15.32 17.07 19.37
C ARG A 80 -16.74 17.09 18.79
N THR A 81 -16.99 16.41 17.67
CA THR A 81 -18.33 16.28 17.07
C THR A 81 -18.57 14.87 16.54
N LYS A 82 -19.84 14.47 16.39
CA LYS A 82 -20.24 13.19 15.80
C LYS A 82 -19.80 13.05 14.34
N THR A 83 -19.73 14.17 13.60
CA THR A 83 -19.25 14.20 12.21
C THR A 83 -17.81 13.72 12.09
N TRP A 84 -16.92 14.16 12.99
CA TRP A 84 -15.54 13.68 13.00
C TRP A 84 -15.44 12.20 13.36
N LYS A 85 -16.28 11.71 14.29
CA LYS A 85 -16.38 10.26 14.54
C LYS A 85 -16.77 9.50 13.28
N ALA A 86 -17.75 10.00 12.53
CA ALA A 86 -18.20 9.39 11.28
C ALA A 86 -17.08 9.31 10.24
N PHE A 87 -16.27 10.36 10.08
CA PHE A 87 -15.10 10.30 9.20
C PHE A 87 -14.07 9.28 9.66
N GLY A 88 -13.81 9.17 10.97
CA GLY A 88 -12.95 8.12 11.50
C GLY A 88 -13.48 6.71 11.18
N VAL A 89 -14.81 6.51 11.27
CA VAL A 89 -15.47 5.25 10.84
C VAL A 89 -15.31 5.03 9.35
N ILE A 90 -15.48 6.05 8.50
CA ILE A 90 -15.26 5.95 7.05
C ILE A 90 -13.84 5.45 6.77
N THR A 91 -12.80 5.99 7.41
CA THR A 91 -11.42 5.49 7.20
C THR A 91 -11.26 4.02 7.60
N ILE A 92 -11.93 3.56 8.65
CA ILE A 92 -11.94 2.14 9.06
C ILE A 92 -12.64 1.28 8.00
N CYS A 93 -13.79 1.73 7.50
CA CYS A 93 -14.51 1.05 6.42
C CYS A 93 -13.66 0.99 5.15
N THR A 94 -12.92 2.05 4.82
CA THR A 94 -11.97 2.06 3.70
C THR A 94 -10.94 0.94 3.84
N GLY A 95 -10.24 0.85 4.97
CA GLY A 95 -9.24 -0.21 5.20
C GLY A 95 -9.84 -1.62 5.17
N PHE A 96 -11.06 -1.78 5.68
CA PHE A 96 -11.81 -3.03 5.65
C PHE A 96 -12.23 -3.46 4.23
N ILE A 97 -12.69 -2.52 3.40
CA ILE A 97 -13.00 -2.80 1.99
C ILE A 97 -11.70 -3.10 1.23
N VAL A 98 -10.63 -2.34 1.47
CA VAL A 98 -9.30 -2.61 0.89
C VAL A 98 -8.83 -4.02 1.23
N SER A 99 -8.91 -4.44 2.50
CA SER A 99 -8.47 -5.78 2.89
C SER A 99 -9.26 -6.92 2.23
N SER A 100 -10.49 -6.66 1.80
CA SER A 100 -11.31 -7.67 1.12
C SER A 100 -10.78 -7.98 -0.28
N PHE A 101 -10.79 -7.01 -1.20
CA PHE A 101 -10.31 -7.22 -2.57
C PHE A 101 -8.79 -7.39 -2.64
N TYR A 102 -8.02 -6.73 -1.76
CA TYR A 102 -6.57 -6.90 -1.71
C TYR A 102 -6.19 -8.33 -1.30
N GLY A 103 -6.93 -8.91 -0.35
CA GLY A 103 -6.74 -10.29 0.07
C GLY A 103 -6.95 -11.29 -1.08
N VAL A 104 -7.84 -11.00 -2.03
CA VAL A 104 -8.03 -11.83 -3.23
C VAL A 104 -6.79 -11.82 -4.11
N ILE A 105 -6.28 -10.63 -4.47
CA ILE A 105 -5.08 -10.51 -5.32
C ILE A 105 -3.86 -11.10 -4.61
N ALA A 106 -3.68 -10.82 -3.32
CA ALA A 106 -2.60 -11.40 -2.53
C ALA A 106 -2.74 -12.93 -2.41
N GLY A 107 -3.96 -13.46 -2.31
CA GLY A 107 -4.26 -14.88 -2.44
C GLY A 107 -3.83 -15.45 -3.79
N THR A 108 -4.10 -14.77 -4.90
CA THR A 108 -3.60 -15.16 -6.22
C THR A 108 -2.07 -15.19 -6.25
N THR A 109 -1.38 -14.21 -5.64
CA THR A 109 0.10 -14.26 -5.54
C THR A 109 0.61 -15.44 -4.73
N PHE A 110 -0.11 -15.82 -3.66
CA PHE A 110 0.19 -17.01 -2.88
C PHE A 110 0.01 -18.28 -3.72
N GLY A 111 -1.07 -18.35 -4.51
CA GLY A 111 -1.27 -19.45 -5.45
C GLY A 111 -0.16 -19.55 -6.47
N TYR A 112 0.25 -18.45 -7.09
CA TYR A 112 1.39 -18.45 -8.02
C TYR A 112 2.71 -18.82 -7.35
N LEU A 113 2.92 -18.46 -6.08
CA LEU A 113 4.10 -18.95 -5.33
C LEU A 113 4.08 -20.48 -5.24
N ILE A 114 2.93 -21.08 -4.92
CA ILE A 114 2.78 -22.54 -4.86
C ILE A 114 2.96 -23.16 -6.26
N GLU A 115 2.36 -22.61 -7.30
CA GLU A 115 2.55 -23.09 -8.69
C GLU A 115 4.02 -22.96 -9.15
N GLY A 116 4.71 -21.92 -8.69
CA GLY A 116 6.15 -21.75 -8.88
C GLY A 116 6.96 -22.85 -8.18
N ILE A 117 6.62 -23.19 -6.93
CA ILE A 117 7.25 -24.30 -6.18
C ILE A 117 7.03 -25.64 -6.89
N LEU A 118 5.86 -25.82 -7.51
CA LEU A 118 5.55 -27.00 -8.30
C LEU A 118 6.20 -27.00 -9.70
N GLY A 119 6.96 -25.96 -10.06
CA GLY A 119 7.67 -25.86 -11.33
C GLY A 119 6.77 -25.57 -12.53
N LYS A 120 5.53 -25.12 -12.33
CA LYS A 120 4.57 -24.89 -13.42
C LYS A 120 4.73 -23.54 -14.13
N LEU A 121 5.52 -22.63 -13.55
CA LEU A 121 5.62 -21.24 -14.04
C LEU A 121 6.80 -20.97 -14.99
N THR A 122 7.56 -21.99 -15.38
CA THR A 122 8.80 -21.82 -16.17
C THR A 122 8.88 -22.64 -17.45
N ASN A 123 7.76 -23.19 -17.90
CA ASN A 123 7.69 -24.03 -19.10
C ASN A 123 6.75 -23.45 -20.17
N PHE A 124 6.59 -22.12 -20.21
CA PHE A 124 5.76 -21.46 -21.21
C PHE A 124 6.56 -21.12 -22.47
N SER A 125 6.04 -21.51 -23.63
CA SER A 125 6.64 -21.24 -24.94
C SER A 125 6.13 -19.94 -25.56
N SER A 126 4.91 -19.50 -25.18
CA SER A 126 4.26 -18.34 -25.78
C SER A 126 3.42 -17.54 -24.78
N ALA A 127 3.17 -16.26 -25.09
CA ALA A 127 2.27 -15.42 -24.28
C ALA A 127 0.84 -15.98 -24.21
N LYS A 128 0.41 -16.72 -25.25
CA LYS A 128 -0.89 -17.39 -25.28
C LYS A 128 -1.01 -18.48 -24.21
N GLU A 129 0.06 -19.25 -23.97
CA GLU A 129 0.06 -20.28 -22.94
C GLU A 129 0.00 -19.70 -21.54
N THR A 130 0.75 -18.62 -21.28
CA THR A 130 0.69 -17.97 -19.97
C THR A 130 -0.65 -17.25 -19.74
N LEU A 131 -1.24 -16.67 -20.78
CA LEU A 131 -2.59 -16.13 -20.72
C LEU A 131 -3.62 -17.23 -20.43
N ALA A 132 -3.54 -18.37 -21.12
CA ALA A 132 -4.43 -19.50 -20.89
C ALA A 132 -4.29 -20.06 -19.46
N PHE A 133 -3.05 -20.14 -18.95
CA PHE A 133 -2.81 -20.52 -17.55
C PHE A 133 -3.45 -19.54 -16.58
N TYR A 134 -3.25 -18.23 -16.79
CA TYR A 134 -3.87 -17.19 -15.98
C TYR A 134 -5.39 -17.27 -16.01
N ASP A 135 -6.00 -17.30 -17.20
CA ASP A 135 -7.45 -17.35 -17.36
C ASP A 135 -8.04 -18.62 -16.74
N GLN A 136 -7.37 -19.77 -16.89
CA GLN A 136 -7.81 -21.03 -16.27
C GLN A 136 -7.76 -20.96 -14.74
N SER A 137 -6.66 -20.46 -14.17
CA SER A 137 -6.51 -20.31 -12.72
C SER A 137 -7.48 -19.27 -12.15
N SER A 138 -7.63 -18.12 -12.81
CA SER A 138 -8.46 -17.02 -12.32
C SER A 138 -9.95 -17.25 -12.49
N ALA A 139 -10.34 -17.98 -13.54
CA ALA A 139 -11.73 -18.38 -13.72
C ALA A 139 -12.14 -19.56 -12.83
N SER A 140 -11.18 -20.36 -12.33
CA SER A 140 -11.44 -21.50 -11.44
C SER A 140 -11.85 -21.04 -10.04
N PRO A 141 -13.12 -21.24 -9.63
CA PRO A 141 -13.59 -20.81 -8.31
C PRO A 141 -12.86 -21.56 -7.19
N LEU A 142 -12.59 -22.86 -7.40
CA LEU A 142 -11.89 -23.68 -6.42
C LEU A 142 -10.47 -23.18 -6.18
N TRP A 143 -9.71 -22.89 -7.25
CA TRP A 143 -8.34 -22.42 -7.16
C TRP A 143 -8.28 -21.05 -6.46
N MET A 144 -9.12 -20.10 -6.91
CA MET A 144 -9.19 -18.76 -6.32
C MET A 144 -9.58 -18.80 -4.85
N MET A 145 -10.63 -19.55 -4.49
CA MET A 145 -11.09 -19.65 -3.11
C MET A 145 -10.11 -20.38 -2.21
N LEU A 146 -9.42 -21.41 -2.70
CA LEU A 146 -8.41 -22.14 -1.93
C LEU A 146 -7.27 -21.22 -1.49
N PHE A 147 -6.64 -20.51 -2.43
CA PHE A 147 -5.50 -19.66 -2.11
C PHE A 147 -5.91 -18.37 -1.41
N TYR A 148 -7.09 -17.82 -1.71
CA TYR A 148 -7.64 -16.71 -0.95
C TYR A 148 -7.87 -17.09 0.52
N THR A 149 -8.50 -18.24 0.77
CA THR A 149 -8.70 -18.76 2.13
C THR A 149 -7.38 -18.99 2.84
N GLY A 150 -6.42 -19.67 2.20
CA GLY A 150 -5.11 -19.92 2.76
C GLY A 150 -4.39 -18.63 3.17
N PHE A 151 -4.41 -17.62 2.29
CA PHE A 151 -3.82 -16.32 2.57
C PHE A 151 -4.49 -15.58 3.75
N VAL A 152 -5.82 -15.60 3.81
CA VAL A 152 -6.57 -15.00 4.93
C VAL A 152 -6.28 -15.72 6.24
N LEU A 153 -6.19 -17.05 6.25
CA LEU A 153 -5.85 -17.81 7.46
C LEU A 153 -4.46 -17.47 8.01
N ILE A 154 -3.47 -17.31 7.13
CA ILE A 154 -2.12 -16.84 7.53
C ILE A 154 -2.21 -15.43 8.14
N SER A 155 -2.99 -14.55 7.53
CA SER A 155 -3.20 -13.17 8.02
C SER A 155 -3.85 -13.17 9.41
N VAL A 156 -4.90 -13.98 9.59
CA VAL A 156 -5.61 -14.15 10.87
C VAL A 156 -4.68 -14.68 11.96
N TRP A 157 -3.84 -15.67 11.63
CA TRP A 157 -2.88 -16.22 12.58
C TRP A 157 -1.93 -15.14 13.11
N ILE A 158 -1.36 -14.30 12.23
CA ILE A 158 -0.52 -13.17 12.64
C ILE A 158 -1.33 -12.19 13.49
N LEU A 159 -2.53 -11.82 13.06
CA LEU A 159 -3.35 -10.82 13.74
C LEU A 159 -3.81 -11.27 15.13
N ILE A 160 -4.19 -12.54 15.34
CA ILE A 160 -4.63 -13.04 16.66
C ILE A 160 -3.51 -12.89 17.71
N THR A 161 -2.25 -13.03 17.32
CA THR A 161 -1.11 -13.00 18.26
C THR A 161 -0.76 -11.62 18.83
N GLY A 162 -1.38 -10.55 18.35
CA GLY A 162 -1.20 -9.20 18.93
C GLY A 162 -0.29 -8.28 18.12
N VAL A 163 -0.16 -7.04 18.58
CA VAL A 163 0.69 -6.03 17.93
C VAL A 163 2.16 -6.41 18.11
N ARG A 164 2.57 -6.81 19.32
CA ARG A 164 3.97 -7.14 19.61
C ARG A 164 4.43 -8.49 19.05
N LYS A 165 3.66 -9.55 19.33
CA LYS A 165 4.06 -10.92 18.98
C LYS A 165 3.65 -11.34 17.56
N GLY A 166 2.70 -10.61 16.95
CA GLY A 166 2.27 -10.82 15.59
C GLY A 166 2.85 -9.80 14.63
N ILE A 167 2.22 -8.61 14.60
CA ILE A 167 2.52 -7.58 13.60
C ILE A 167 3.99 -7.16 13.64
N GLU A 168 4.52 -6.81 14.82
CA GLU A 168 5.90 -6.35 14.97
C GLU A 168 6.91 -7.48 14.73
N ALA A 169 6.69 -8.66 15.31
CA ALA A 169 7.59 -9.79 15.17
C ALA A 169 7.65 -10.28 13.71
N GLY A 170 6.50 -10.39 13.04
CA GLY A 170 6.40 -10.75 11.64
C GLY A 170 7.12 -9.76 10.74
N ASN A 171 6.85 -8.45 10.88
CA ASN A 171 7.50 -7.43 10.04
C ASN A 171 9.01 -7.33 10.26
N LYS A 172 9.53 -7.64 11.46
CA LYS A 172 10.98 -7.71 11.71
C LYS A 172 11.69 -8.80 10.91
N VAL A 173 10.96 -9.82 10.43
CA VAL A 173 11.50 -10.90 9.62
C VAL A 173 11.15 -10.68 8.14
N MET A 174 9.87 -10.44 7.85
CA MET A 174 9.36 -10.33 6.49
C MET A 174 9.94 -9.13 5.74
N MET A 175 10.12 -7.97 6.39
CA MET A 175 10.62 -6.78 5.71
C MET A 175 12.10 -6.86 5.30
N PRO A 176 13.02 -7.31 6.18
CA PRO A 176 14.38 -7.58 5.74
C PRO A 176 14.44 -8.64 4.64
N LEU A 177 13.69 -9.75 4.78
CA LEU A 177 13.65 -10.80 3.76
C LEU A 177 13.16 -10.26 2.40
N LEU A 178 12.07 -9.50 2.41
CA LEU A 178 11.55 -8.80 1.24
C LEU A 178 12.64 -7.96 0.57
N PHE A 179 13.38 -7.17 1.36
CA PHE A 179 14.43 -6.30 0.85
C PHE A 179 15.59 -7.10 0.23
N PHE A 180 16.02 -8.19 0.87
CA PHE A 180 17.07 -9.06 0.32
C PHE A 180 16.65 -9.72 -0.99
N VAL A 181 15.42 -10.26 -1.05
CA VAL A 181 14.88 -10.86 -2.27
C VAL A 181 14.82 -9.81 -3.39
N LEU A 182 14.34 -8.61 -3.09
CA LEU A 182 14.26 -7.52 -4.05
C LEU A 182 15.65 -7.09 -4.57
N LEU A 183 16.63 -6.92 -3.68
CA LEU A 183 18.00 -6.60 -4.08
C LEU A 183 18.61 -7.67 -4.98
N PHE A 184 18.35 -8.94 -4.68
CA PHE A 184 18.79 -10.04 -5.52
C PHE A 184 18.15 -9.98 -6.92
N LEU A 185 16.83 -9.74 -7.00
CA LEU A 185 16.13 -9.57 -8.28
C LEU A 185 16.65 -8.37 -9.07
N VAL A 186 16.98 -7.26 -8.40
CA VAL A 186 17.63 -6.10 -9.05
C VAL A 186 19.00 -6.48 -9.59
N PHE A 187 19.86 -7.07 -8.75
CA PHE A 187 21.20 -7.49 -9.15
C PHE A 187 21.17 -8.45 -10.34
N PHE A 188 20.27 -9.41 -10.31
CA PHE A 188 20.07 -10.34 -11.43
C PHE A 188 19.50 -9.63 -12.66
N GLY A 189 18.50 -8.76 -12.50
CA GLY A 189 17.89 -8.03 -13.62
C GLY A 189 18.89 -7.16 -14.38
N ILE A 190 19.81 -6.48 -13.67
CA ILE A 190 20.78 -5.59 -14.31
C ILE A 190 21.87 -6.35 -15.09
N THR A 191 22.15 -7.62 -14.78
CA THR A 191 23.12 -8.43 -15.53
C THR A 191 22.58 -8.98 -16.85
N LEU A 192 21.27 -8.88 -17.08
CA LEU A 192 20.64 -9.35 -18.31
C LEU A 192 21.00 -8.49 -19.53
N PRO A 193 21.14 -9.10 -20.72
CA PRO A 193 21.41 -8.35 -21.93
C PRO A 193 20.25 -7.38 -22.23
N GLY A 194 20.56 -6.11 -22.48
CA GLY A 194 19.55 -5.09 -22.77
C GLY A 194 18.92 -4.40 -21.54
N SER A 195 19.26 -4.82 -20.32
CA SER A 195 18.80 -4.20 -19.05
C SER A 195 19.07 -2.70 -18.98
N GLY A 196 20.16 -2.21 -19.59
CA GLY A 196 20.53 -0.81 -19.64
C GLY A 196 19.46 0.10 -20.26
N LYS A 197 18.61 -0.42 -21.16
CA LYS A 197 17.46 0.34 -21.69
C LYS A 197 16.40 0.57 -20.61
N GLY A 198 16.13 -0.44 -19.78
CA GLY A 198 15.21 -0.33 -18.65
C GLY A 198 15.72 0.64 -17.58
N LEU A 199 17.02 0.61 -17.27
CA LEU A 199 17.63 1.59 -16.36
C LEU A 199 17.58 3.02 -16.93
N LYS A 200 17.86 3.18 -18.23
CA LYS A 200 17.73 4.49 -18.88
C LYS A 200 16.30 5.00 -18.84
N PHE A 201 15.30 4.13 -19.07
CA PHE A 201 13.89 4.49 -18.94
C PHE A 201 13.53 4.96 -17.52
N LEU A 202 14.10 4.33 -16.49
CA LEU A 202 13.81 4.63 -15.09
C LEU A 202 14.53 5.88 -14.55
N PHE A 203 15.70 6.22 -15.09
CA PHE A 203 16.56 7.29 -14.53
C PHE A 203 16.82 8.47 -15.47
N ASN A 204 16.48 8.39 -16.76
CA ASN A 204 16.68 9.49 -17.71
C ASN A 204 15.34 10.20 -18.03
N PRO A 205 15.03 11.37 -17.42
CA PRO A 205 13.73 12.02 -17.54
C PRO A 205 13.47 12.55 -18.95
N ASN A 206 12.31 12.19 -19.51
CA ASN A 206 11.75 12.82 -20.70
C ASN A 206 10.45 13.57 -20.34
N PHE A 207 10.56 14.87 -20.07
CA PHE A 207 9.41 15.70 -19.71
C PHE A 207 8.37 15.87 -20.84
N ARG A 208 8.70 15.49 -22.09
CA ARG A 208 7.75 15.50 -23.20
C ARG A 208 6.67 14.42 -23.09
N GLU A 209 6.91 13.38 -22.29
CA GLU A 209 5.97 12.29 -22.05
C GLU A 209 5.03 12.55 -20.88
N LEU A 210 5.22 13.66 -20.13
CA LEU A 210 4.33 14.04 -19.05
C LEU A 210 3.08 14.75 -19.59
N THR A 211 1.93 14.28 -19.13
CA THR A 211 0.64 14.92 -19.36
C THR A 211 0.09 15.52 -18.05
N ALA A 212 -0.93 16.37 -18.14
CA ALA A 212 -1.65 16.85 -16.96
C ALA A 212 -2.22 15.66 -16.15
N THR A 213 -2.76 14.66 -16.85
CA THR A 213 -3.26 13.41 -16.26
C THR A 213 -2.16 12.65 -15.52
N SER A 214 -0.91 12.65 -16.03
CA SER A 214 0.23 12.01 -15.36
C SER A 214 0.51 12.61 -13.98
N VAL A 215 0.29 13.91 -13.78
CA VAL A 215 0.44 14.57 -12.47
C VAL A 215 -0.60 14.07 -11.47
N ILE A 216 -1.85 13.91 -11.92
CA ILE A 216 -2.96 13.42 -11.09
C ILE A 216 -2.72 11.96 -10.70
N ILE A 217 -2.28 11.13 -11.65
CA ILE A 217 -1.89 9.74 -11.41
C ILE A 217 -0.71 9.66 -10.42
N ALA A 218 0.30 10.51 -10.55
CA ALA A 218 1.44 10.56 -9.64
C ALA A 218 1.01 10.89 -8.20
N LEU A 219 0.07 11.83 -8.06
CA LEU A 219 -0.47 12.21 -6.77
C LEU A 219 -1.30 11.08 -6.14
N GLY A 220 -2.17 10.40 -6.91
CA GLY A 220 -2.88 9.20 -6.46
C GLY A 220 -1.94 8.05 -6.07
N GLN A 221 -0.87 7.84 -6.85
CA GLN A 221 0.17 6.85 -6.54
C GLN A 221 0.88 7.18 -5.20
N ALA A 222 1.10 8.45 -4.88
CA ALA A 222 1.71 8.87 -3.60
C ALA A 222 0.84 8.46 -2.39
N PHE A 223 -0.49 8.56 -2.49
CA PHE A 223 -1.42 8.08 -1.45
C PHE A 223 -1.36 6.57 -1.28
N PHE A 224 -1.47 5.85 -2.39
CA PHE A 224 -1.52 4.39 -2.37
C PHE A 224 -0.20 3.79 -1.86
N ALA A 225 0.94 4.33 -2.29
CA ALA A 225 2.27 3.85 -1.90
C ALA A 225 2.62 4.07 -0.41
N THR A 226 1.81 4.81 0.34
CA THR A 226 2.05 5.12 1.75
C THR A 226 0.95 4.63 2.69
N SER A 227 -0.03 3.89 2.17
CA SER A 227 -1.13 3.29 2.95
C SER A 227 -1.93 4.32 3.77
N LEU A 228 -2.10 5.52 3.22
CA LEU A 228 -2.79 6.65 3.84
C LEU A 228 -4.30 6.58 3.63
N GLY A 229 -5.06 7.34 4.41
CA GLY A 229 -6.50 7.54 4.23
C GLY A 229 -7.39 6.38 4.65
N GLN A 230 -6.82 5.26 5.07
CA GLN A 230 -7.54 4.05 5.47
C GLN A 230 -7.45 3.75 6.99
N GLY A 231 -7.00 4.72 7.78
CA GLY A 231 -6.95 4.61 9.25
C GLY A 231 -5.82 3.71 9.79
N THR A 232 -5.03 3.07 8.92
CA THR A 232 -3.89 2.23 9.32
C THR A 232 -2.83 3.02 10.07
N MET A 233 -2.38 4.18 9.54
CA MET A 233 -1.33 4.95 10.23
C MET A 233 -1.87 5.65 11.49
N VAL A 234 -3.16 6.00 11.53
CA VAL A 234 -3.82 6.42 12.78
C VAL A 234 -3.76 5.30 13.82
N THR A 235 -4.08 4.08 13.42
CA THR A 235 -4.09 2.91 14.31
C THR A 235 -2.68 2.55 14.76
N TYR A 236 -1.70 2.47 13.86
CA TYR A 236 -0.31 2.18 14.22
C TYR A 236 0.30 3.30 15.08
N GLY A 237 -0.02 4.56 14.79
CA GLY A 237 0.38 5.71 15.59
C GLY A 237 -0.19 5.65 17.01
N SER A 238 -1.41 5.12 17.18
CA SER A 238 -2.05 4.94 18.48
C SER A 238 -1.39 3.90 19.38
N TYR A 239 -0.45 3.10 18.86
CA TYR A 239 0.38 2.16 19.62
C TYR A 239 1.76 2.74 19.95
N LEU A 240 2.13 3.91 19.39
CA LEU A 240 3.37 4.63 19.74
C LEU A 240 3.29 5.23 21.14
N LYS A 241 4.44 5.40 21.80
CA LYS A 241 4.52 6.19 23.04
C LYS A 241 4.25 7.67 22.71
N LYS A 242 3.59 8.40 23.61
CA LYS A 242 3.33 9.85 23.44
C LYS A 242 4.62 10.68 23.32
N SER A 243 5.74 10.20 23.86
CA SER A 243 7.06 10.82 23.78
C SER A 243 7.83 10.52 22.49
N GLU A 244 7.32 9.64 21.63
CA GLU A 244 8.02 9.18 20.42
C GLU A 244 8.13 10.29 19.37
N SER A 245 9.30 10.53 18.78
CA SER A 245 9.44 11.55 17.73
C SER A 245 8.79 11.11 16.42
N LEU A 246 7.75 11.83 15.98
CA LEU A 246 7.08 11.53 14.71
C LEU A 246 7.99 11.73 13.49
N PRO A 247 8.76 12.83 13.35
CA PRO A 247 9.68 12.98 12.23
C PRO A 247 10.69 11.83 12.13
N SER A 248 11.19 11.34 13.27
CA SER A 248 12.17 10.25 13.32
C SER A 248 11.66 8.92 12.79
N VAL A 249 10.33 8.76 12.69
CA VAL A 249 9.71 7.55 12.16
C VAL A 249 9.05 7.78 10.79
N CYS A 250 8.46 8.95 10.54
CA CYS A 250 7.83 9.28 9.25
C CYS A 250 8.86 9.34 8.11
N VAL A 251 10.05 9.88 8.37
CA VAL A 251 11.11 10.01 7.35
C VAL A 251 11.58 8.62 6.89
N PRO A 252 12.00 7.70 7.78
CA PRO A 252 12.32 6.33 7.37
C PRO A 252 11.18 5.63 6.61
N ILE A 253 9.92 5.75 7.07
CA ILE A 253 8.78 5.12 6.39
C ILE A 253 8.69 5.57 4.92
N SER A 254 8.75 6.89 4.70
CA SER A 254 8.63 7.48 3.36
C SER A 254 9.82 7.12 2.47
N VAL A 255 11.04 7.14 3.03
CA VAL A 255 12.27 6.79 2.32
C VAL A 255 12.30 5.32 1.94
N PHE A 256 12.04 4.41 2.88
CA PHE A 256 12.05 2.97 2.58
C PHE A 256 10.94 2.57 1.61
N SER A 257 9.73 3.13 1.70
CA SER A 257 8.67 2.87 0.71
C SER A 257 9.09 3.31 -0.70
N THR A 258 9.73 4.47 -0.80
CA THR A 258 10.26 5.00 -2.07
C THR A 258 11.39 4.12 -2.61
N ILE A 259 12.37 3.75 -1.78
CA ILE A 259 13.48 2.88 -2.18
C ILE A 259 12.95 1.56 -2.69
N VAL A 260 12.01 0.92 -1.98
CA VAL A 260 11.43 -0.35 -2.44
C VAL A 260 10.71 -0.19 -3.77
N SER A 261 9.93 0.89 -3.96
CA SER A 261 9.24 1.15 -5.23
C SER A 261 10.23 1.34 -6.39
N LEU A 262 11.31 2.09 -6.16
CA LEU A 262 12.37 2.29 -7.16
C LEU A 262 13.12 0.99 -7.48
N LEU A 263 13.49 0.21 -6.45
CA LEU A 263 14.13 -1.10 -6.63
C LEU A 263 13.22 -2.08 -7.37
N ALA A 264 11.92 -2.10 -7.08
CA ALA A 264 10.95 -2.89 -7.84
C ALA A 264 10.87 -2.45 -9.30
N GLY A 265 10.85 -1.13 -9.55
CA GLY A 265 10.97 -0.58 -10.90
C GLY A 265 12.25 -1.05 -11.59
N MET A 266 13.40 -0.98 -10.93
CA MET A 266 14.68 -1.45 -11.48
C MET A 266 14.61 -2.94 -11.84
N ALA A 267 14.11 -3.79 -10.95
CA ALA A 267 13.97 -5.22 -11.21
C ALA A 267 13.05 -5.48 -12.41
N ILE A 268 11.83 -4.94 -12.40
CA ILE A 268 10.83 -5.20 -13.44
C ILE A 268 11.30 -4.66 -14.79
N PHE A 269 11.71 -3.39 -14.89
CA PHE A 269 12.10 -2.82 -16.18
C PHE A 269 13.38 -3.45 -16.73
N SER A 270 14.35 -3.82 -15.89
CA SER A 270 15.55 -4.49 -16.40
C SER A 270 15.20 -5.84 -17.04
N ILE A 271 14.33 -6.62 -16.40
CA ILE A 271 13.86 -7.92 -16.88
C ILE A 271 13.00 -7.75 -18.14
N VAL A 272 12.01 -6.86 -18.12
CA VAL A 272 11.07 -6.64 -19.25
C VAL A 272 11.80 -6.13 -20.50
N PHE A 273 12.73 -5.18 -20.36
CA PHE A 273 13.48 -4.68 -21.51
C PHE A 273 14.50 -5.70 -22.04
N SER A 274 15.03 -6.60 -21.22
CA SER A 274 15.96 -7.63 -21.69
C SER A 274 15.32 -8.63 -22.66
N VAL A 275 14.01 -8.84 -22.56
CA VAL A 275 13.27 -9.75 -23.44
C VAL A 275 12.54 -9.03 -24.59
N GLY A 276 12.69 -7.69 -24.69
CA GLY A 276 12.07 -6.88 -25.73
C GLY A 276 10.55 -6.70 -25.60
N VAL A 277 9.98 -6.90 -24.41
CA VAL A 277 8.55 -6.68 -24.16
C VAL A 277 8.32 -5.22 -23.76
N LYS A 278 7.20 -4.63 -24.19
CA LYS A 278 6.84 -3.27 -23.80
C LYS A 278 6.41 -3.22 -22.32
N PRO A 279 6.78 -2.15 -21.58
CA PRO A 279 6.45 -2.00 -20.16
C PRO A 279 4.97 -1.70 -19.84
N ASP A 280 4.08 -1.66 -20.84
CA ASP A 280 2.71 -1.13 -20.74
C ASP A 280 1.63 -2.14 -20.32
N ALA A 281 2.00 -3.37 -19.94
CA ALA A 281 1.06 -4.50 -19.86
C ALA A 281 0.23 -4.66 -18.56
N GLY A 282 -0.06 -3.61 -17.78
CA GLY A 282 -1.13 -3.67 -16.76
C GLY A 282 -0.95 -4.66 -15.59
N ALA A 283 -2.08 -5.05 -14.99
CA ALA A 283 -2.18 -6.11 -13.96
C ALA A 283 -1.81 -7.49 -14.50
N SER A 284 -2.03 -7.72 -15.79
CA SER A 284 -1.58 -8.90 -16.52
C SER A 284 -0.06 -9.07 -16.54
N LEU A 285 0.73 -8.00 -16.39
CA LEU A 285 2.19 -8.06 -16.47
C LEU A 285 2.78 -9.08 -15.48
N MET A 286 2.34 -9.07 -14.22
CA MET A 286 2.96 -9.91 -13.18
C MET A 286 2.57 -11.39 -13.28
N PHE A 287 1.36 -11.69 -13.73
CA PHE A 287 0.83 -13.05 -13.80
C PHE A 287 0.94 -13.69 -15.19
N GLN A 288 1.16 -12.88 -16.24
CA GLN A 288 1.25 -13.36 -17.63
C GLN A 288 2.62 -13.09 -18.24
N THR A 289 3.10 -11.85 -18.16
CA THR A 289 4.35 -11.48 -18.84
C THR A 289 5.57 -12.03 -18.11
N LEU A 290 5.64 -11.89 -16.78
CA LEU A 290 6.80 -12.34 -16.02
C LEU A 290 7.02 -13.87 -16.04
N PRO A 291 5.99 -14.73 -15.91
CA PRO A 291 6.21 -16.18 -16.03
C PRO A 291 6.71 -16.60 -17.42
N LEU A 292 6.23 -15.94 -18.49
CA LEU A 292 6.77 -16.16 -19.84
C LEU A 292 8.26 -15.77 -19.91
N ILE A 293 8.63 -14.65 -19.30
CA ILE A 293 10.02 -14.20 -19.26
C ILE A 293 10.88 -15.21 -18.51
N PHE A 294 10.46 -15.64 -17.32
CA PHE A 294 11.17 -16.65 -16.54
C PHE A 294 11.33 -17.97 -17.30
N SER A 295 10.35 -18.37 -18.12
CA SER A 295 10.45 -19.58 -18.97
C SER A 295 11.55 -19.51 -20.03
N LYS A 296 11.96 -18.30 -20.44
CA LYS A 296 12.99 -18.08 -21.47
C LYS A 296 14.39 -17.86 -20.90
N MET A 297 14.53 -17.85 -19.57
CA MET A 297 15.76 -17.43 -18.89
C MET A 297 16.45 -18.60 -18.19
N THR A 298 17.77 -18.65 -18.31
CA THR A 298 18.59 -19.52 -17.46
C THR A 298 18.41 -19.11 -15.99
N GLY A 299 18.05 -20.07 -15.13
CA GLY A 299 17.73 -19.78 -13.72
C GLY A 299 16.32 -19.23 -13.48
N GLY A 300 15.45 -19.23 -14.50
CA GLY A 300 14.09 -18.71 -14.42
C GLY A 300 13.24 -19.28 -13.30
N TYR A 301 13.43 -20.56 -12.93
CA TYR A 301 12.73 -21.19 -11.80
C TYR A 301 12.98 -20.45 -10.49
N VAL A 302 14.24 -20.17 -10.17
CA VAL A 302 14.62 -19.43 -8.95
C VAL A 302 14.06 -18.02 -9.00
N MET A 303 14.07 -17.37 -10.17
CA MET A 303 13.51 -16.02 -10.33
C MET A 303 12.00 -15.98 -10.10
N ALA A 304 11.26 -16.94 -10.67
CA ALA A 304 9.83 -17.06 -10.46
C ALA A 304 9.50 -17.25 -8.98
N LEU A 305 10.22 -18.16 -8.30
CA LEU A 305 10.04 -18.39 -6.86
C LEU A 305 10.28 -17.13 -6.03
N LEU A 306 11.41 -16.47 -6.24
CA LEU A 306 11.78 -15.27 -5.51
C LEU A 306 10.82 -14.11 -5.79
N PHE A 307 10.36 -13.96 -7.03
CA PHE A 307 9.41 -12.93 -7.40
C PHE A 307 8.04 -13.13 -6.74
N PHE A 308 7.47 -14.34 -6.79
CA PHE A 308 6.18 -14.59 -6.13
C PHE A 308 6.31 -14.65 -4.60
N LEU A 309 7.47 -15.03 -4.05
CA LEU A 309 7.76 -14.90 -2.62
C LEU A 309 7.78 -13.44 -2.19
N LEU A 310 8.44 -12.58 -2.98
CA LEU A 310 8.47 -11.13 -2.77
C LEU A 310 7.05 -10.55 -2.70
N LEU A 311 6.19 -10.91 -3.66
CA LEU A 311 4.80 -10.46 -3.71
C LEU A 311 3.96 -10.99 -2.55
N PHE A 312 4.13 -12.26 -2.19
CA PHE A 312 3.46 -12.86 -1.04
C PHE A 312 3.83 -12.14 0.27
N LEU A 313 5.12 -11.87 0.48
CA LEU A 313 5.62 -11.13 1.65
C LEU A 313 5.06 -9.70 1.70
N ALA A 314 5.03 -8.99 0.58
CA ALA A 314 4.44 -7.64 0.50
C ALA A 314 2.91 -7.66 0.70
N GLY A 315 2.26 -8.70 0.16
CA GLY A 315 0.84 -8.97 0.34
C GLY A 315 0.47 -9.13 1.80
N ILE A 316 1.16 -10.03 2.51
CA ILE A 316 0.81 -10.36 3.89
C ILE A 316 1.03 -9.18 4.85
N THR A 317 2.12 -8.41 4.70
CA THR A 317 2.42 -7.25 5.56
C THR A 317 1.41 -6.12 5.39
N SER A 318 0.92 -5.92 4.16
CA SER A 318 -0.12 -4.93 3.87
C SER A 318 -1.49 -5.40 4.37
N GLN A 319 -1.84 -6.68 4.17
CA GLN A 319 -3.13 -7.24 4.59
C GLN A 319 -3.34 -7.13 6.11
N ILE A 320 -2.32 -7.50 6.90
CA ILE A 320 -2.42 -7.39 8.36
C ILE A 320 -2.59 -5.92 8.80
N SER A 321 -2.00 -4.97 8.07
CA SER A 321 -2.09 -3.55 8.39
C SER A 321 -3.46 -2.93 8.03
N ALA A 322 -4.09 -3.43 6.97
CA ALA A 322 -5.39 -2.95 6.49
C ALA A 322 -6.56 -3.41 7.38
N LEU A 323 -6.45 -4.61 7.99
CA LEU A 323 -7.45 -5.14 8.94
C LEU A 323 -7.31 -4.58 10.36
N GLU A 324 -6.12 -4.13 10.77
CA GLU A 324 -5.89 -3.68 12.15
C GLU A 324 -6.80 -2.49 12.59
N PRO A 325 -7.15 -1.49 11.74
CA PRO A 325 -8.08 -0.42 12.10
C PRO A 325 -9.45 -0.91 12.58
N VAL A 326 -10.05 -1.90 11.91
CA VAL A 326 -11.35 -2.46 12.33
C VAL A 326 -11.20 -3.29 13.60
N ILE A 327 -10.11 -4.05 13.75
CA ILE A 327 -9.81 -4.80 14.97
C ILE A 327 -9.67 -3.85 16.15
N ALA A 328 -8.88 -2.78 16.00
CA ALA A 328 -8.68 -1.76 17.02
C ALA A 328 -10.00 -1.05 17.36
N TYR A 329 -10.84 -0.78 16.38
CA TYR A 329 -12.17 -0.20 16.60
C TYR A 329 -13.06 -1.11 17.46
N LEU A 330 -13.18 -2.40 17.12
CA LEU A 330 -13.97 -3.37 17.89
C LEU A 330 -13.43 -3.52 19.33
N MET A 331 -12.12 -3.52 19.50
CA MET A 331 -11.50 -3.58 20.82
C MET A 331 -11.71 -2.30 21.64
N ASP A 332 -11.61 -1.13 21.02
CA ASP A 332 -11.68 0.16 21.72
C ASP A 332 -13.11 0.58 22.03
N GLU A 333 -14.02 0.47 21.06
CA GLU A 333 -15.40 0.96 21.19
C GLU A 333 -16.30 -0.12 21.76
N TRP A 334 -16.17 -1.37 21.30
CA TRP A 334 -17.04 -2.47 21.73
C TRP A 334 -16.44 -3.32 22.86
N LYS A 335 -15.20 -3.03 23.27
CA LYS A 335 -14.49 -3.72 24.37
C LYS A 335 -14.28 -5.22 24.15
N TRP A 336 -14.29 -5.67 22.89
CA TRP A 336 -14.11 -7.07 22.55
C TRP A 336 -12.69 -7.55 22.80
N LYS A 337 -12.54 -8.84 23.11
CA LYS A 337 -11.22 -9.51 23.14
C LYS A 337 -10.65 -9.59 21.71
N ARG A 338 -9.32 -9.47 21.59
CA ARG A 338 -8.63 -9.43 20.29
C ARG A 338 -9.00 -10.59 19.36
N HIS A 339 -9.03 -11.83 19.85
CA HIS A 339 -9.35 -12.98 19.00
C HIS A 339 -10.76 -12.89 18.39
N HIS A 340 -11.78 -12.48 19.16
CA HIS A 340 -13.13 -12.28 18.62
C HIS A 340 -13.17 -11.15 17.59
N ALA A 341 -12.47 -10.04 17.88
CA ALA A 341 -12.39 -8.91 16.95
C ALA A 341 -11.70 -9.31 15.63
N VAL A 342 -10.60 -10.07 15.69
CA VAL A 342 -9.87 -10.54 14.51
C VAL A 342 -10.72 -11.52 13.71
N VAL A 343 -11.32 -12.52 14.34
CA VAL A 343 -12.15 -13.52 13.66
C VAL A 343 -13.34 -12.85 12.98
N LEU A 344 -14.05 -11.94 13.65
CA LEU A 344 -15.17 -11.23 13.02
C LEU A 344 -14.69 -10.37 11.85
N ALA A 345 -13.67 -9.53 12.06
CA ALA A 345 -13.16 -8.63 11.03
C ALA A 345 -12.68 -9.40 9.79
N ALA A 346 -11.92 -10.47 9.99
CA ALA A 346 -11.43 -11.31 8.91
C ALA A 346 -12.55 -12.07 8.20
N SER A 347 -13.51 -12.64 8.93
CA SER A 347 -14.66 -13.34 8.34
C SER A 347 -15.51 -12.40 7.49
N LEU A 348 -15.83 -11.20 7.99
CA LEU A 348 -16.60 -10.22 7.21
C LEU A 348 -15.83 -9.72 6.00
N SER A 349 -14.52 -9.45 6.15
CA SER A 349 -13.66 -9.05 5.03
C SER A 349 -13.53 -10.17 3.99
N TYR A 350 -13.48 -11.42 4.42
CA TYR A 350 -13.43 -12.60 3.56
C TYR A 350 -14.72 -12.75 2.77
N LEU A 351 -15.88 -12.68 3.45
CA LEU A 351 -17.20 -12.74 2.80
C LEU A 351 -17.37 -11.63 1.76
N LEU A 352 -16.90 -10.41 2.05
CA LEU A 352 -16.92 -9.30 1.10
C LEU A 352 -15.97 -9.53 -0.09
N GLY A 353 -14.88 -10.27 0.11
CA GLY A 353 -13.94 -10.61 -0.95
C GLY A 353 -14.39 -11.78 -1.84
N ILE A 354 -15.37 -12.61 -1.43
CA ILE A 354 -15.87 -13.71 -2.26
C ILE A 354 -16.41 -13.21 -3.61
N PRO A 355 -17.34 -12.22 -3.67
CA PRO A 355 -17.79 -11.68 -4.95
C PRO A 355 -16.64 -11.08 -5.79
N CYS A 356 -15.63 -10.49 -5.16
CA CYS A 356 -14.44 -10.00 -5.85
C CYS A 356 -13.66 -11.15 -6.51
N ALA A 357 -13.38 -12.22 -5.77
CA ALA A 357 -12.69 -13.40 -6.29
C ALA A 357 -13.45 -14.04 -7.46
N LEU A 358 -14.77 -14.14 -7.34
CA LEU A 358 -15.62 -14.71 -8.38
C LEU A 358 -15.78 -13.80 -9.59
N SER A 359 -15.50 -12.49 -9.48
CA SER A 359 -15.58 -11.55 -10.61
C SER A 359 -14.52 -11.79 -11.69
N PHE A 360 -13.47 -12.56 -11.38
CA PHE A 360 -12.50 -13.03 -12.38
C PHE A 360 -12.98 -14.24 -13.20
N GLY A 361 -14.10 -14.86 -12.81
CA GLY A 361 -14.65 -16.08 -13.41
C GLY A 361 -16.18 -16.04 -13.48
N LEU A 362 -16.84 -16.74 -12.54
CA LEU A 362 -18.31 -16.91 -12.53
C LEU A 362 -19.11 -15.61 -12.61
N LEU A 363 -18.62 -14.54 -11.99
CA LEU A 363 -19.27 -13.22 -11.97
C LEU A 363 -18.63 -12.22 -12.95
N LYS A 364 -17.84 -12.69 -13.92
CA LYS A 364 -17.15 -11.81 -14.89
C LYS A 364 -18.10 -10.90 -15.68
N ASN A 365 -19.31 -11.38 -15.98
CA ASN A 365 -20.32 -10.62 -16.72
C ASN A 365 -21.20 -9.73 -15.82
N PHE A 366 -21.06 -9.84 -14.50
CA PHE A 366 -21.80 -8.99 -13.57
C PHE A 366 -21.02 -7.69 -13.35
N THR A 367 -21.52 -6.60 -13.92
CA THR A 367 -20.85 -5.30 -13.87
C THR A 367 -21.66 -4.27 -13.09
N ILE A 368 -20.97 -3.41 -12.34
CA ILE A 368 -21.51 -2.25 -11.63
C ILE A 368 -20.87 -1.01 -12.26
N PHE A 369 -21.66 -0.09 -12.83
CA PHE A 369 -21.13 1.06 -13.59
C PHE A 369 -20.08 0.68 -14.66
N HIS A 370 -20.32 -0.40 -15.40
CA HIS A 370 -19.41 -0.97 -16.41
C HIS A 370 -18.07 -1.50 -15.88
N MET A 371 -17.92 -1.62 -14.57
CA MET A 371 -16.76 -2.21 -13.90
C MET A 371 -17.13 -3.58 -13.34
N SER A 372 -16.20 -4.53 -13.34
CA SER A 372 -16.34 -5.75 -12.53
C SER A 372 -16.45 -5.40 -11.03
N ILE A 373 -16.89 -6.35 -10.20
CA ILE A 373 -16.98 -6.14 -8.75
C ILE A 373 -15.63 -5.75 -8.15
N PHE A 374 -14.55 -6.43 -8.57
CA PHE A 374 -13.19 -6.11 -8.16
C PHE A 374 -12.81 -4.67 -8.53
N GLU A 375 -13.00 -4.29 -9.80
CA GLU A 375 -12.66 -2.94 -10.29
C GLU A 375 -13.49 -1.86 -9.59
N PHE A 376 -14.79 -2.09 -9.37
CA PHE A 376 -15.65 -1.13 -8.68
C PHE A 376 -15.17 -0.86 -7.24
N MET A 377 -14.80 -1.91 -6.51
CA MET A 377 -14.30 -1.78 -5.14
C MET A 377 -12.91 -1.14 -5.09
N GLU A 378 -12.01 -1.55 -5.98
CA GLU A 378 -10.69 -0.93 -6.12
C GLU A 378 -10.82 0.56 -6.44
N PHE A 379 -11.62 0.90 -7.45
CA PHE A 379 -11.82 2.28 -7.89
C PHE A 379 -12.39 3.15 -6.77
N SER A 380 -13.46 2.66 -6.11
CA SER A 380 -14.12 3.36 -5.02
C SER A 380 -13.15 3.63 -3.85
N CYS A 381 -12.30 2.66 -3.52
CA CYS A 381 -11.33 2.83 -2.45
C CYS A 381 -10.17 3.73 -2.86
N VAL A 382 -9.49 3.41 -3.95
CA VAL A 382 -8.22 4.02 -4.35
C VAL A 382 -8.41 5.46 -4.83
N ASN A 383 -9.49 5.75 -5.57
CA ASN A 383 -9.69 7.06 -6.15
C ASN A 383 -10.57 7.99 -5.29
N ILE A 384 -11.45 7.44 -4.43
CA ILE A 384 -12.39 8.25 -3.64
C ILE A 384 -12.08 8.17 -2.14
N LEU A 385 -12.24 6.99 -1.54
CA LEU A 385 -12.27 6.87 -0.08
C LEU A 385 -10.89 7.12 0.57
N ILE A 386 -9.80 6.68 -0.06
CA ILE A 386 -8.43 6.90 0.42
C ILE A 386 -8.06 8.39 0.36
N PRO A 387 -8.17 9.09 -0.78
CA PRO A 387 -7.89 10.53 -0.83
C PRO A 387 -8.80 11.31 0.12
N LEU A 388 -10.09 10.95 0.23
CA LEU A 388 -11.00 11.56 1.19
C LEU A 388 -10.52 11.37 2.65
N GLY A 389 -10.11 10.16 3.02
CA GLY A 389 -9.57 9.90 4.36
C GLY A 389 -8.33 10.74 4.67
N GLY A 390 -7.42 10.86 3.71
CA GLY A 390 -6.23 11.70 3.81
C GLY A 390 -6.57 13.18 3.93
N PHE A 391 -7.52 13.68 3.12
CA PHE A 391 -8.04 15.03 3.21
C PHE A 391 -8.59 15.34 4.59
N VAL A 392 -9.47 14.47 5.11
CA VAL A 392 -10.07 14.68 6.42
C VAL A 392 -9.02 14.64 7.54
N ALA A 393 -7.99 13.79 7.44
CA ALA A 393 -6.89 13.76 8.40
C ALA A 393 -6.10 15.08 8.45
N VAL A 394 -5.71 15.64 7.28
CA VAL A 394 -5.00 16.93 7.25
C VAL A 394 -5.89 18.11 7.64
N VAL A 395 -7.18 18.08 7.33
CA VAL A 395 -8.12 19.12 7.78
C VAL A 395 -8.31 19.03 9.31
N LEU A 396 -8.43 17.82 9.86
CA LEU A 396 -8.52 17.62 11.30
C LEU A 396 -7.29 18.18 12.03
N VAL A 397 -6.09 17.98 11.49
CA VAL A 397 -4.83 18.44 12.10
C VAL A 397 -4.56 19.93 11.85
N GLY A 398 -4.64 20.38 10.60
CA GLY A 398 -4.28 21.73 10.18
C GLY A 398 -5.28 22.79 10.62
N TRP A 399 -6.58 22.44 10.61
CA TRP A 399 -7.67 23.39 10.83
C TRP A 399 -8.41 23.15 12.13
N ARG A 400 -8.89 21.92 12.38
CA ARG A 400 -9.73 21.65 13.57
C ARG A 400 -8.93 21.61 14.87
N LEU A 401 -7.81 20.89 14.91
CA LEU A 401 -6.85 20.94 16.02
C LEU A 401 -6.10 22.29 16.01
N GLY A 402 -5.88 22.83 14.81
CA GLY A 402 -5.15 24.06 14.56
C GLY A 402 -3.65 23.81 14.44
N ILE A 403 -3.06 24.31 13.35
CA ILE A 403 -1.66 24.01 12.98
C ILE A 403 -0.64 24.36 14.06
N GLY A 404 -0.89 25.40 14.87
CA GLY A 404 -0.01 25.78 15.98
C GLY A 404 0.06 24.66 17.04
N LYS A 405 -1.11 24.22 17.53
CA LYS A 405 -1.20 23.12 18.52
C LYS A 405 -0.71 21.80 17.94
N ALA A 406 -1.00 21.53 16.67
CA ALA A 406 -0.48 20.36 15.97
C ALA A 406 1.04 20.36 15.93
N PHE A 407 1.66 21.49 15.58
CA PHE A 407 3.11 21.62 15.51
C PHE A 407 3.78 21.47 16.87
N GLU A 408 3.20 22.02 17.94
CA GLU A 408 3.69 21.79 19.32
C GLU A 408 3.73 20.30 19.66
N LYS A 409 2.68 19.56 19.28
CA LYS A 409 2.65 18.11 19.47
C LYS A 409 3.67 17.39 18.58
N ILE A 410 3.89 17.81 17.33
CA ILE A 410 4.88 17.22 16.42
C ILE A 410 6.32 17.39 16.97
N LYS A 411 6.61 18.52 17.63
CA LYS A 411 7.93 18.77 18.25
C LYS A 411 8.27 17.80 19.38
N VAL A 412 7.28 17.17 20.03
CA VAL A 412 7.51 16.21 21.12
C VAL A 412 8.44 15.09 20.66
N GLY A 413 9.49 14.85 21.45
CA GLY A 413 10.52 13.84 21.18
C GLY A 413 11.59 14.27 20.16
N THR A 414 11.46 15.45 19.55
CA THR A 414 12.35 15.95 18.50
C THR A 414 13.18 17.10 19.04
N SER A 415 14.24 16.81 19.80
CA SER A 415 15.13 17.85 20.33
C SER A 415 15.98 18.47 19.22
N ASN A 416 15.98 19.80 19.15
CA ASN A 416 16.81 20.68 18.32
C ASN A 416 16.68 20.61 16.78
N ALA A 417 16.06 19.59 16.17
CA ALA A 417 15.98 19.53 14.69
C ALA A 417 15.25 20.74 14.07
N PHE A 418 14.13 21.16 14.66
CA PHE A 418 13.36 22.31 14.17
C PHE A 418 14.01 23.66 14.52
N SER A 419 14.81 23.71 15.59
CA SER A 419 15.58 24.90 15.94
C SER A 419 16.80 25.06 15.01
N ARG A 420 17.44 23.95 14.64
CA ARG A 420 18.58 23.92 13.71
C ARG A 420 18.14 24.14 12.26
N TYR A 421 16.96 23.64 11.88
CA TYR A 421 16.43 23.72 10.52
C TYR A 421 14.99 24.26 10.53
N PRO A 422 14.80 25.59 10.73
CA PRO A 422 13.47 26.20 10.86
C PRO A 422 12.61 26.04 9.61
N PHE A 423 13.24 25.93 8.42
CA PHE A 423 12.55 25.71 7.15
C PHE A 423 11.73 24.39 7.14
N ILE A 424 12.18 23.34 7.84
CA ILE A 424 11.43 22.07 7.94
C ILE A 424 10.13 22.30 8.71
N GLY A 425 10.18 23.09 9.78
CA GLY A 425 8.99 23.46 10.54
C GLY A 425 8.00 24.27 9.70
N TRP A 426 8.51 25.21 8.90
CA TRP A 426 7.71 26.01 7.97
C TRP A 426 7.05 25.15 6.89
N TYR A 427 7.83 24.28 6.25
CA TYR A 427 7.35 23.30 5.28
C TYR A 427 6.24 22.42 5.85
N ILE A 428 6.40 21.83 7.05
CA ILE A 428 5.36 21.00 7.68
C ILE A 428 4.08 21.80 7.92
N LYS A 429 4.21 23.03 8.45
CA LYS A 429 3.05 23.87 8.76
C LYS A 429 2.26 24.21 7.49
N ILE A 430 2.95 24.65 6.45
CA ILE A 430 2.31 25.03 5.17
C ILE A 430 1.74 23.81 4.47
N SER A 431 2.47 22.69 4.46
CA SER A 431 2.04 21.52 3.73
C SER A 431 0.80 20.88 4.35
N ILE A 432 0.74 20.75 5.68
CA ILE A 432 -0.45 20.25 6.37
C ILE A 432 -1.62 21.24 6.25
N LYS A 433 -1.38 22.54 6.39
CA LYS A 433 -2.47 23.53 6.45
C LYS A 433 -3.04 23.86 5.07
N TYR A 434 -2.20 23.95 4.04
CA TYR A 434 -2.58 24.48 2.74
C TYR A 434 -2.29 23.50 1.60
N ILE A 435 -1.03 23.09 1.40
CA ILE A 435 -0.65 22.37 0.16
C ILE A 435 -1.37 21.02 0.04
N ALA A 436 -1.27 20.16 1.05
CA ALA A 436 -1.91 18.85 1.04
C ALA A 436 -3.44 18.95 0.88
N PRO A 437 -4.20 19.69 1.72
CA PRO A 437 -5.66 19.73 1.55
C PRO A 437 -6.09 20.31 0.19
N ILE A 438 -5.38 21.32 -0.33
CA ILE A 438 -5.70 21.91 -1.65
C ILE A 438 -5.44 20.89 -2.76
N LEU A 439 -4.27 20.26 -2.81
CA LEU A 439 -3.93 19.29 -3.85
C LEU A 439 -4.84 18.05 -3.81
N ILE A 440 -5.21 17.58 -2.61
CA ILE A 440 -6.15 16.46 -2.49
C ILE A 440 -7.55 16.85 -2.96
N LEU A 441 -8.00 18.06 -2.62
CA LEU A 441 -9.28 18.57 -3.09
C LEU A 441 -9.30 18.68 -4.61
N PHE A 442 -8.20 19.12 -5.23
CA PHE A 442 -8.08 19.15 -6.69
C PHE A 442 -8.26 17.76 -7.32
N ILE A 443 -7.63 16.71 -6.78
CA ILE A 443 -7.85 15.33 -7.29
C ILE A 443 -9.30 14.92 -7.17
N LEU A 444 -9.90 15.16 -6.00
CA LEU A 444 -11.28 14.74 -5.75
C LEU A 444 -12.23 15.46 -6.72
N LEU A 445 -12.02 16.75 -6.98
CA LEU A 445 -12.83 17.52 -7.93
C LEU A 445 -12.60 17.08 -9.40
N ASP A 446 -11.36 16.78 -9.78
CA ASP A 446 -11.03 16.25 -11.10
C ASP A 446 -11.74 14.93 -11.38
N LEU A 447 -11.77 14.03 -10.38
CA LEU A 447 -12.46 12.75 -10.49
C LEU A 447 -13.98 12.90 -10.76
N PHE A 448 -14.59 13.97 -10.25
CA PHE A 448 -16.01 14.29 -10.51
C PHE A 448 -16.24 15.07 -11.81
N GLY A 449 -15.20 15.27 -12.64
CA GLY A 449 -15.30 15.94 -13.92
C GLY A 449 -15.56 17.45 -13.82
N VAL A 450 -15.16 18.07 -12.70
CA VAL A 450 -15.31 19.52 -12.48
C VAL A 450 -14.37 20.32 -13.38
N PHE A 451 -13.19 19.78 -13.68
CA PHE A 451 -12.24 20.35 -14.61
C PHE A 451 -12.35 19.55 -15.92
N LYS A 452 -12.69 20.23 -17.02
CA LYS A 452 -12.72 19.66 -18.38
C LYS A 452 -11.50 20.10 -19.16
#